data_AF-A0A947DHL1-F1
#
_entry.id   AF-A0A947DHL1-F1
#
_cell.length_a   1.000
_cell.length_b   1.000
_cell.length_c   1.000
_cell.angle_alpha   90.00
_cell.angle_beta   90.00
_cell.angle_gamma   90.00
#
_symmetry.space_group_name_H-M   'P 1'
#
loop_
_entity.id
_entity.type
_entity.pdbx_description
1 polymer ?
#
loop_
_entity_poly.entity_id
_entity_poly.type
_entity_poly.pdbx_seq_one_letter_code
_entity_poly.pdbx_strand_id
1 'polypeptide(L)'
;MKRIPAWIRDLGIDSEILDAEVQICKNLGFVYKNKVASKDIILQEDAKKQASTIAASNFRRAAAHSLLIGNHSTFRKYFYCAAESYARSKMLYAFMMSAFDMEVSAFLTDIDYGQNLTNLDDTSYQVPPQAVYPLLFYSYSYQKEKKYSYQKKKTGLSSRSWDLIRENLETYRSYPIGVLGIQIGSYLDLADALRTQMKNNYSKENSIKECLLPFLESYNRAVKQTMKNRYHWKRLAVPFHPAEPDIFSVLLIVSEALVVNSSYSEKQKKRNTIFSLIESLPLASESHLILARVLEQCFRDFRF
;
A
#
# COMPACT_ATOMS: atom_id res chain seq x y z
N MET A 1 16.24 -21.82 14.09
CA MET A 1 14.79 -21.55 14.26
C MET A 1 14.58 -20.05 14.37
N LYS A 2 13.79 -19.41 13.49
CA LYS A 2 13.46 -17.99 13.63
C LYS A 2 12.53 -17.80 14.83
N ARG A 3 12.84 -16.84 15.71
CA ARG A 3 12.02 -16.55 16.89
C ARG A 3 10.78 -15.79 16.41
N ILE A 4 9.62 -16.44 16.48
CA ILE A 4 8.34 -15.82 16.14
C ILE A 4 8.03 -14.74 17.17
N PRO A 5 7.57 -13.54 16.76
CA PRO A 5 7.24 -12.46 17.68
C PRO A 5 6.16 -12.89 18.69
N ALA A 6 6.37 -12.61 19.98
CA ALA A 6 5.45 -13.00 21.04
C ALA A 6 4.01 -12.45 20.84
N TRP A 7 3.91 -11.23 20.30
CA TRP A 7 2.63 -10.55 20.07
C TRP A 7 1.70 -11.26 19.07
N ILE A 8 2.23 -12.10 18.18
CA ILE A 8 1.41 -12.93 17.28
C ILE A 8 0.63 -13.99 18.08
N ARG A 9 1.26 -14.55 19.12
CA ARG A 9 0.59 -15.49 20.04
C ARG A 9 -0.44 -14.77 20.90
N ASP A 10 -0.14 -13.55 21.33
CA ASP A 10 -1.08 -12.73 22.11
C ASP A 10 -2.35 -12.40 21.31
N LEU A 11 -2.24 -12.28 19.98
CA LEU A 11 -3.38 -12.14 19.07
C LEU A 11 -4.14 -13.46 18.81
N GLY A 12 -3.66 -14.59 19.35
CA GLY A 12 -4.24 -15.92 19.12
C GLY A 12 -4.04 -16.43 17.69
N ILE A 13 -3.07 -15.90 16.95
CA ILE A 13 -2.77 -16.32 15.58
C ILE A 13 -1.76 -17.47 15.60
N ASP A 14 -2.01 -18.50 14.78
CA ASP A 14 -1.17 -19.67 14.69
C ASP A 14 0.03 -19.43 13.77
N SER A 15 1.18 -19.16 14.37
CA SER A 15 2.37 -18.76 13.66
C SER A 15 3.03 -19.88 12.84
N GLU A 16 2.81 -21.15 13.19
CA GLU A 16 3.32 -22.28 12.40
C GLU A 16 2.54 -22.40 11.09
N ILE A 17 1.22 -22.20 11.17
CA ILE A 17 0.36 -22.12 9.97
C ILE A 17 0.78 -20.93 9.10
N LEU A 18 1.09 -19.76 9.68
CA LEU A 18 1.55 -18.61 8.90
C LEU A 18 2.84 -18.90 8.14
N ASP A 19 3.85 -19.50 8.77
CA ASP A 19 5.12 -19.80 8.11
C ASP A 19 4.94 -20.82 6.97
N ALA A 20 4.09 -21.83 7.17
CA ALA A 20 3.71 -22.76 6.13
C ALA A 20 2.98 -22.06 4.97
N GLU A 21 2.02 -21.19 5.26
CA GLU A 21 1.29 -20.41 4.24
C GLU A 21 2.22 -19.48 3.47
N VAL A 22 3.25 -18.88 4.11
CA VAL A 22 4.27 -18.09 3.40
C VAL A 22 4.92 -18.93 2.29
N GLN A 23 5.35 -20.16 2.58
CA GLN A 23 5.99 -21.02 1.59
C GLN A 23 5.02 -21.44 0.48
N ILE A 24 3.79 -21.83 0.84
CA ILE A 24 2.77 -22.23 -0.13
C ILE A 24 2.46 -21.06 -1.09
N CYS A 25 2.11 -19.90 -0.55
CA CYS A 25 1.77 -18.73 -1.34
C CYS A 25 2.95 -18.26 -2.20
N LYS A 26 4.18 -18.25 -1.65
CA LYS A 26 5.38 -17.95 -2.44
C LYS A 26 5.51 -18.91 -3.63
N ASN A 27 5.43 -20.21 -3.40
CA ASN A 27 5.65 -21.22 -4.42
C ASN A 27 4.57 -21.14 -5.51
N LEU A 28 3.30 -20.99 -5.12
CA LEU A 28 2.20 -20.75 -6.05
C LEU A 28 2.42 -19.47 -6.87
N GLY A 29 2.83 -18.38 -6.22
CA GLY A 29 3.18 -17.13 -6.91
C GLY A 29 4.22 -17.33 -8.01
N PHE A 30 5.28 -18.09 -7.73
CA PHE A 30 6.30 -18.42 -8.73
C PHE A 30 5.80 -19.35 -9.84
N VAL A 31 4.97 -20.35 -9.54
CA VAL A 31 4.37 -21.23 -10.55
C VAL A 31 3.60 -20.41 -11.59
N TYR A 32 2.73 -19.51 -11.14
CA TYR A 32 1.95 -18.67 -12.06
C TYR A 32 2.80 -17.62 -12.77
N LYS A 33 3.77 -16.99 -12.08
CA LYS A 33 4.70 -16.04 -12.71
C LYS A 33 5.53 -16.69 -13.81
N ASN A 34 6.04 -17.90 -13.57
CA ASN A 34 6.83 -18.65 -14.55
C ASN A 34 5.96 -19.13 -15.72
N LYS A 35 4.70 -19.50 -15.47
CA LYS A 35 3.74 -19.86 -16.53
C LYS A 35 3.51 -18.71 -17.52
N VAL A 36 3.46 -17.46 -17.03
CA VAL A 36 3.34 -16.26 -17.88
C VAL A 36 4.63 -15.97 -18.65
N ALA A 37 5.79 -16.27 -18.07
CA ALA A 37 7.10 -16.03 -18.68
C ALA A 37 7.56 -17.13 -19.66
N SER A 38 6.93 -18.29 -19.63
CA SER A 38 7.28 -19.42 -20.50
C SER A 38 7.00 -19.11 -21.96
N LYS A 39 8.03 -19.20 -22.81
CA LYS A 39 7.91 -19.03 -24.26
C LYS A 39 7.22 -20.22 -24.94
N ASP A 40 7.19 -21.36 -24.26
CA ASP A 40 6.65 -22.62 -24.78
C ASP A 40 5.12 -22.73 -24.64
N ILE A 41 4.50 -21.78 -23.93
CA ILE A 41 3.04 -21.76 -23.72
C ILE A 41 2.48 -20.48 -24.34
N ILE A 42 1.85 -20.63 -25.52
CA ILE A 42 1.05 -19.55 -26.11
C ILE A 42 -0.25 -19.44 -25.32
N LEU A 43 -0.23 -18.65 -24.25
CA LEU A 43 -1.43 -18.23 -23.54
C LEU A 43 -2.10 -17.09 -24.29
N GLN A 44 -3.44 -17.14 -24.38
CA GLN A 44 -4.24 -15.98 -24.71
C GLN A 44 -3.99 -14.85 -23.69
N GLU A 45 -4.15 -13.60 -24.12
CA GLU A 45 -3.83 -12.42 -23.30
C GLU A 45 -4.61 -12.39 -21.97
N ASP A 46 -5.89 -12.77 -22.00
CA ASP A 46 -6.71 -12.87 -20.79
C ASP A 46 -6.20 -13.92 -19.81
N ALA A 47 -5.70 -15.05 -20.31
CA ALA A 47 -5.10 -16.08 -19.47
C ALA A 47 -3.78 -15.61 -18.84
N LYS A 48 -2.98 -14.80 -19.54
CA LYS A 48 -1.76 -14.17 -18.99
C LYS A 48 -2.10 -13.17 -17.90
N LYS A 49 -3.12 -12.34 -18.13
CA LYS A 49 -3.63 -11.37 -17.14
C LYS A 49 -4.14 -12.10 -15.90
N GLN A 50 -4.95 -13.13 -16.07
CA GLN A 50 -5.46 -13.93 -14.96
C GLN A 50 -4.33 -14.61 -14.17
N ALA A 51 -3.37 -15.24 -14.85
CA ALA A 51 -2.22 -15.87 -14.20
C ALA A 51 -1.37 -14.84 -13.44
N SER A 52 -1.14 -13.65 -14.00
CA SER A 52 -0.42 -12.57 -13.32
C SER A 52 -1.17 -12.06 -12.08
N THR A 53 -2.50 -11.96 -12.13
CA THR A 53 -3.33 -11.59 -10.98
C THR A 53 -3.31 -12.64 -9.87
N ILE A 54 -3.31 -13.94 -10.23
CA ILE A 54 -3.17 -15.04 -9.27
C ILE A 54 -1.78 -15.02 -8.64
N ALA A 55 -0.72 -14.81 -9.43
CA ALA A 55 0.64 -14.68 -8.93
C ALA A 55 0.75 -13.52 -7.94
N ALA A 56 0.22 -12.35 -8.31
CA ALA A 56 0.23 -11.15 -7.48
C ALA A 56 -0.48 -11.35 -6.14
N SER A 57 -1.67 -11.97 -6.17
CA SER A 57 -2.47 -12.23 -4.96
C SER A 57 -1.74 -13.18 -3.99
N ASN A 58 -1.06 -14.19 -4.54
CA ASN A 58 -0.27 -15.14 -3.75
C ASN A 58 0.98 -14.46 -3.15
N PHE A 59 1.73 -13.67 -3.94
CA PHE A 59 2.87 -12.92 -3.41
C PHE A 59 2.45 -11.91 -2.34
N ARG A 60 1.32 -11.21 -2.53
CA ARG A 60 0.75 -10.29 -1.53
C ARG A 60 0.49 -11.01 -0.20
N ARG A 61 -0.15 -12.20 -0.25
CA ARG A 61 -0.42 -12.99 0.96
C ARG A 61 0.86 -13.49 1.63
N ALA A 62 1.82 -14.00 0.85
CA ALA A 62 3.14 -14.40 1.36
C ALA A 62 3.88 -13.24 2.03
N ALA A 63 3.80 -12.03 1.44
CA ALA A 63 4.40 -10.82 1.98
C ALA A 63 3.73 -10.39 3.28
N ALA A 64 2.40 -10.33 3.30
CA ALA A 64 1.63 -9.90 4.45
C ALA A 64 1.83 -10.84 5.66
N HIS A 65 1.86 -12.16 5.44
CA HIS A 65 2.21 -13.15 6.47
C HIS A 65 3.64 -12.96 6.96
N SER A 66 4.59 -12.79 6.04
CA SER A 66 6.00 -12.54 6.37
C SER A 66 6.17 -11.28 7.21
N LEU A 67 5.39 -10.24 6.93
CA LEU A 67 5.41 -8.99 7.66
C LEU A 67 4.91 -9.17 9.11
N LEU A 68 3.81 -9.91 9.31
CA LEU A 68 3.31 -10.23 10.66
C LEU A 68 4.34 -10.98 11.50
N ILE A 69 5.00 -11.99 10.94
CA ILE A 69 5.99 -12.80 11.67
C ILE A 69 7.38 -12.13 11.78
N GLY A 70 7.53 -10.88 11.31
CA GLY A 70 8.80 -10.13 11.40
C GLY A 70 9.89 -10.64 10.45
N ASN A 71 9.51 -11.26 9.32
CA ASN A 71 10.44 -11.74 8.31
C ASN A 71 10.70 -10.67 7.22
N HIS A 72 11.50 -9.69 7.64
CA HIS A 72 11.96 -8.51 6.92
C HIS A 72 12.32 -8.68 5.43
N SER A 73 13.34 -9.48 5.14
CA SER A 73 13.81 -9.71 3.77
C SER A 73 12.75 -10.36 2.87
N THR A 74 11.83 -11.12 3.48
CA THR A 74 10.84 -11.91 2.77
C THR A 74 9.63 -11.06 2.39
N PHE A 75 9.14 -10.21 3.30
CA PHE A 75 7.97 -9.38 3.01
C PHE A 75 8.25 -8.37 1.89
N ARG A 76 9.40 -7.69 1.92
CA ARG A 76 9.77 -6.71 0.87
C ARG A 76 9.84 -7.35 -0.50
N LYS A 77 10.60 -8.45 -0.60
CA LYS A 77 10.76 -9.22 -1.84
C LYS A 77 9.41 -9.60 -2.44
N TYR A 78 8.46 -10.06 -1.62
CA TYR A 78 7.18 -10.51 -2.15
C TYR A 78 6.15 -9.40 -2.36
N PHE A 79 6.21 -8.29 -1.62
CA PHE A 79 5.45 -7.10 -2.03
C PHE A 79 5.94 -6.54 -3.36
N TYR A 80 7.26 -6.50 -3.59
CA TYR A 80 7.83 -6.17 -4.90
C TYR A 80 7.34 -7.12 -6.01
N CYS A 81 7.41 -8.44 -5.78
CA CYS A 81 6.90 -9.41 -6.75
C CYS A 81 5.39 -9.25 -7.00
N ALA A 82 4.61 -8.94 -5.96
CA ALA A 82 3.18 -8.67 -6.08
C ALA A 82 2.92 -7.41 -6.90
N ALA A 83 3.65 -6.33 -6.63
CA ALA A 83 3.58 -5.07 -7.37
C ALA A 83 3.87 -5.29 -8.86
N GLU A 84 4.96 -6.00 -9.18
CA GLU A 84 5.34 -6.32 -10.55
C GLU A 84 4.27 -7.15 -11.27
N SER A 85 3.73 -8.18 -10.61
CA SER A 85 2.68 -9.02 -11.18
C SER A 85 1.36 -8.27 -11.37
N TYR A 86 0.96 -7.41 -10.43
CA TYR A 86 -0.21 -6.54 -10.61
C TYR A 86 -0.01 -5.53 -11.74
N ALA A 87 1.20 -4.95 -11.87
CA ALA A 87 1.54 -4.03 -12.95
C ALA A 87 1.43 -4.70 -14.33
N ARG A 88 1.95 -5.93 -14.48
CA ARG A 88 1.79 -6.74 -15.70
C ARG A 88 0.32 -7.03 -16.03
N SER A 89 -0.53 -7.19 -15.02
CA SER A 89 -1.99 -7.30 -15.19
C SER A 89 -2.70 -5.97 -15.42
N LYS A 90 -1.96 -4.85 -15.54
CA LYS A 90 -2.47 -3.48 -15.63
C LYS A 90 -3.37 -3.08 -14.45
N MET A 91 -3.11 -3.63 -13.26
CA MET A 91 -3.86 -3.33 -12.04
C MET A 91 -3.17 -2.22 -11.24
N LEU A 92 -3.91 -1.13 -10.98
CA LEU A 92 -3.42 0.04 -10.24
C LEU A 92 -3.13 -0.23 -8.78
N TYR A 93 -3.56 -1.38 -8.28
CA TYR A 93 -3.21 -1.85 -6.95
C TYR A 93 -1.70 -2.10 -6.78
N ALA A 94 -0.95 -2.21 -7.88
CA ALA A 94 0.51 -2.25 -7.87
C ALA A 94 1.15 -1.05 -7.12
N PHE A 95 0.55 0.14 -7.20
CA PHE A 95 1.02 1.35 -6.50
C PHE A 95 0.95 1.22 -4.97
N MET A 96 0.00 0.45 -4.45
CA MET A 96 -0.07 0.21 -3.01
C MET A 96 1.06 -0.73 -2.60
N MET A 97 1.32 -1.80 -3.35
CA MET A 97 2.40 -2.73 -3.02
C MET A 97 3.79 -2.08 -3.11
N SER A 98 4.00 -1.16 -4.06
CA SER A 98 5.29 -0.48 -4.22
C SER A 98 5.65 0.46 -3.08
N ALA A 99 4.70 0.88 -2.24
CA ALA A 99 5.00 1.68 -1.05
C ALA A 99 5.94 0.94 -0.06
N PHE A 100 5.97 -0.40 -0.09
CA PHE A 100 6.86 -1.22 0.73
C PHE A 100 8.28 -1.35 0.17
N ASP A 101 8.48 -0.93 -1.08
CA ASP A 101 9.78 -0.93 -1.75
C ASP A 101 9.99 0.42 -2.45
N MET A 102 10.52 1.38 -1.68
CA MET A 102 10.56 2.80 -2.07
C MET A 102 11.57 3.13 -3.18
N GLU A 103 12.32 2.15 -3.67
CA GLU A 103 12.97 2.25 -4.97
C GLU A 103 11.87 2.10 -6.03
N VAL A 104 11.20 3.22 -6.33
CA VAL A 104 10.12 3.32 -7.30
C VAL A 104 10.52 2.54 -8.55
N SER A 105 9.90 1.37 -8.73
CA SER A 105 10.39 0.42 -9.69
C SER A 105 10.13 0.92 -11.12
N ALA A 106 11.07 0.61 -12.02
CA ALA A 106 10.93 0.91 -13.44
C ALA A 106 9.65 0.32 -14.05
N PHE A 107 9.04 -0.72 -13.45
CA PHE A 107 7.81 -1.29 -13.99
C PHE A 107 6.56 -0.42 -13.73
N LEU A 108 6.59 0.53 -12.79
CA LEU A 108 5.48 1.45 -12.59
C LEU A 108 5.42 2.53 -13.69
N THR A 109 6.56 2.83 -14.34
CA THR A 109 6.55 3.69 -15.53
C THR A 109 5.98 3.00 -16.76
N ASP A 110 5.98 1.66 -16.77
CA ASP A 110 5.40 0.84 -17.83
C ASP A 110 3.88 0.61 -17.65
N ILE A 111 3.34 0.89 -16.45
CA ILE A 111 1.90 1.06 -16.31
C ILE A 111 1.58 2.34 -17.07
N ASP A 112 1.04 2.16 -18.28
CA ASP A 112 0.67 3.19 -19.25
C ASP A 112 -0.51 4.08 -18.76
N TYR A 113 -0.37 4.58 -17.55
CA TYR A 113 -1.25 5.53 -16.89
C TYR A 113 -0.93 6.95 -17.35
N GLY A 114 0.34 7.20 -17.73
CA GLY A 114 0.79 8.47 -18.27
C GLY A 114 0.23 8.77 -19.65
N GLN A 115 0.28 7.83 -20.61
CA GLN A 115 -0.05 8.16 -22.00
C GLN A 115 -1.56 8.11 -22.31
N ASN A 116 -2.32 7.24 -21.64
CA ASN A 116 -3.80 7.21 -21.79
C ASN A 116 -4.51 8.37 -21.07
N LEU A 117 -3.88 8.96 -20.04
CA LEU A 117 -4.41 10.15 -19.36
C LEU A 117 -3.84 11.47 -19.93
N THR A 118 -2.83 11.44 -20.79
CA THR A 118 -2.42 12.65 -21.53
C THR A 118 -3.31 12.95 -22.74
N ASN A 119 -4.11 11.99 -23.20
CA ASN A 119 -5.09 12.15 -24.28
C ASN A 119 -6.52 12.39 -23.74
N LEU A 120 -6.65 13.04 -22.58
CA LEU A 120 -7.93 13.34 -21.93
C LEU A 120 -8.75 14.47 -22.62
N ASP A 121 -8.36 14.90 -23.82
CA ASP A 121 -9.25 15.68 -24.68
C ASP A 121 -10.36 14.78 -25.29
N ASP A 122 -10.26 13.45 -25.12
CA ASP A 122 -11.32 12.48 -25.45
C ASP A 122 -12.24 12.27 -24.24
N THR A 123 -13.43 12.89 -24.28
CA THR A 123 -14.44 12.90 -23.20
C THR A 123 -15.09 11.55 -22.90
N SER A 124 -14.68 10.48 -23.60
CA SER A 124 -15.23 9.12 -23.45
C SER A 124 -14.49 8.25 -22.43
N TYR A 125 -13.30 8.63 -21.96
CA TYR A 125 -12.50 7.80 -21.06
C TYR A 125 -12.95 7.92 -19.60
N GLN A 126 -13.57 6.85 -19.07
CA GLN A 126 -13.91 6.75 -17.65
C GLN A 126 -12.67 6.39 -16.81
N VAL A 127 -12.29 7.29 -15.90
CA VAL A 127 -11.23 7.03 -14.92
C VAL A 127 -11.70 5.95 -13.94
N PRO A 128 -11.00 4.81 -13.80
CA PRO A 128 -11.40 3.77 -12.87
C PRO A 128 -11.24 4.27 -11.42
N PRO A 129 -12.13 3.86 -10.48
CA PRO A 129 -12.01 4.18 -9.05
C PRO A 129 -10.60 4.00 -8.46
N GLN A 130 -9.87 2.96 -8.88
CA GLN A 130 -8.53 2.62 -8.41
C GLN A 130 -7.44 3.60 -8.85
N ALA A 131 -7.75 4.58 -9.71
CA ALA A 131 -6.86 5.70 -10.09
C ALA A 131 -6.38 6.52 -8.90
N VAL A 132 -7.11 6.43 -7.79
CA VAL A 132 -6.79 7.05 -6.52
C VAL A 132 -5.45 6.58 -5.92
N TYR A 133 -5.03 5.33 -6.17
CA TYR A 133 -3.75 4.82 -5.65
C TYR A 133 -2.54 5.51 -6.32
N PRO A 134 -2.46 5.61 -7.67
CA PRO A 134 -1.47 6.47 -8.31
C PRO A 134 -1.50 7.92 -7.82
N LEU A 135 -2.67 8.54 -7.65
CA LEU A 135 -2.77 9.93 -7.15
C LEU A 135 -2.09 10.07 -5.78
N LEU A 136 -2.41 9.17 -4.84
CA LEU A 136 -1.82 9.18 -3.51
C LEU A 136 -0.30 9.00 -3.57
N PHE A 137 0.17 8.04 -4.37
CA PHE A 137 1.60 7.73 -4.55
C PHE A 137 2.38 8.92 -5.13
N TYR A 138 1.83 9.57 -6.16
CA TYR A 138 2.47 10.72 -6.81
C TYR A 138 2.37 12.01 -5.99
N SER A 139 1.32 12.21 -5.19
CA SER A 139 1.23 13.36 -4.27
C SER A 139 2.41 13.43 -3.29
N TYR A 140 2.94 12.27 -2.87
CA TYR A 140 4.18 12.19 -2.10
C TYR A 140 5.43 12.33 -2.99
N SER A 141 5.49 11.59 -4.10
CA SER A 141 6.69 11.55 -4.97
C SER A 141 7.06 12.93 -5.54
N TYR A 142 6.06 13.78 -5.82
CA TYR A 142 6.23 15.17 -6.22
C TYR A 142 7.10 15.99 -5.23
N GLN A 143 7.07 15.66 -3.94
CA GLN A 143 7.89 16.33 -2.92
C GLN A 143 9.35 15.89 -2.97
N LYS A 144 9.60 14.60 -3.26
CA LYS A 144 10.96 14.05 -3.43
C LYS A 144 11.65 14.65 -4.66
N GLU A 145 10.94 14.77 -5.78
CA GLU A 145 11.50 15.32 -7.03
C GLU A 145 11.95 16.78 -6.92
N LYS A 146 11.27 17.61 -6.11
CA LYS A 146 11.73 18.99 -5.85
C LYS A 146 13.07 19.08 -5.12
N LYS A 147 13.48 18.03 -4.41
CA LYS A 147 14.71 18.00 -3.60
C LYS A 147 15.94 17.49 -4.38
N TYR A 148 15.74 16.61 -5.37
CA TYR A 148 16.83 15.93 -6.10
C TYR A 148 16.87 16.33 -7.58
N SER A 149 16.91 17.63 -7.85
CA SER A 149 16.75 18.29 -9.16
C SER A 149 17.85 18.02 -10.22
N TYR A 150 18.54 16.88 -10.20
CA TYR A 150 19.68 16.61 -11.09
C TYR A 150 19.50 15.47 -12.11
N GLN A 151 18.41 14.69 -12.07
CA GLN A 151 18.14 13.66 -13.11
C GLN A 151 16.64 13.59 -13.44
N LYS A 152 16.16 14.48 -14.32
CA LYS A 152 14.79 14.45 -14.85
C LYS A 152 14.61 13.26 -15.81
N LYS A 153 14.27 12.08 -15.29
CA LYS A 153 13.29 11.23 -15.98
C LYS A 153 11.91 11.65 -15.47
N LYS A 154 10.99 12.01 -16.38
CA LYS A 154 9.59 12.35 -16.04
C LYS A 154 8.90 11.09 -15.49
N THR A 155 9.09 10.80 -14.22
CA THR A 155 8.41 9.69 -13.52
C THR A 155 7.11 10.13 -12.87
N GLY A 156 6.82 11.43 -12.85
CA GLY A 156 5.64 12.00 -12.20
C GLY A 156 4.45 12.27 -13.12
N LEU A 157 3.27 12.27 -12.52
CA LEU A 157 2.03 12.74 -13.12
C LEU A 157 2.10 14.28 -13.30
N SER A 158 1.73 14.80 -14.48
CA SER A 158 1.72 16.26 -14.71
C SER A 158 0.68 16.94 -13.83
N SER A 159 0.84 18.24 -13.51
CA SER A 159 -0.16 18.97 -12.71
C SER A 159 -1.55 18.91 -13.36
N ARG A 160 -1.64 19.13 -14.68
CA ARG A 160 -2.89 19.06 -15.44
C ARG A 160 -3.51 17.66 -15.37
N SER A 161 -2.70 16.62 -15.53
CA SER A 161 -3.17 15.23 -15.43
C SER A 161 -3.65 14.90 -14.01
N TRP A 162 -3.01 15.44 -12.97
CA TRP A 162 -3.47 15.27 -11.60
C TRP A 162 -4.85 15.89 -11.42
N ASP A 163 -4.99 17.16 -11.84
CA ASP A 163 -6.22 17.93 -11.64
C ASP A 163 -7.39 17.23 -12.32
N LEU A 164 -7.17 16.72 -13.54
CA LEU A 164 -8.23 16.01 -14.25
C LEU A 164 -8.61 14.66 -13.63
N ILE A 165 -7.64 13.83 -13.22
CA ILE A 165 -7.94 12.54 -12.57
C ILE A 165 -8.67 12.80 -11.25
N ARG A 166 -8.20 13.77 -10.48
CA ARG A 166 -8.81 14.19 -9.22
C ARG A 166 -10.24 14.67 -9.40
N GLU A 167 -10.52 15.46 -10.42
CA GLU A 167 -11.88 15.93 -10.73
C GLU A 167 -12.79 14.76 -11.14
N ASN A 168 -12.32 13.87 -12.02
CA ASN A 168 -13.08 12.70 -12.45
C ASN A 168 -13.43 11.77 -11.27
N LEU A 169 -12.48 11.54 -10.37
CA LEU A 169 -12.70 10.69 -9.18
C LEU A 169 -13.65 11.30 -8.15
N GLU A 170 -13.88 12.61 -8.17
CA GLU A 170 -14.83 13.25 -7.26
C GLU A 170 -16.25 12.71 -7.44
N THR A 171 -16.62 12.34 -8.68
CA THR A 171 -17.92 11.72 -8.98
C THR A 171 -18.12 10.37 -8.28
N TYR A 172 -17.03 9.71 -7.88
CA TYR A 172 -17.02 8.44 -7.16
C TYR A 172 -16.69 8.60 -5.67
N ARG A 173 -16.76 9.81 -5.10
CA ARG A 173 -16.31 10.10 -3.72
C ARG A 173 -16.79 9.09 -2.67
N SER A 174 -18.06 8.68 -2.74
CA SER A 174 -18.68 7.75 -1.80
C SER A 174 -18.43 6.27 -2.10
N TYR A 175 -17.84 5.95 -3.24
CA TYR A 175 -17.58 4.58 -3.67
C TYR A 175 -16.51 3.94 -2.77
N PRO A 176 -16.78 2.77 -2.17
CA PRO A 176 -15.82 2.06 -1.33
C PRO A 176 -14.78 1.33 -2.19
N ILE A 177 -13.51 1.40 -1.81
CA ILE A 177 -12.42 0.73 -2.52
C ILE A 177 -11.56 -0.11 -1.57
N GLY A 178 -10.99 -1.18 -2.13
CA GLY A 178 -10.11 -2.09 -1.39
C GLY A 178 -10.86 -3.00 -0.43
N VAL A 179 -10.10 -3.81 0.32
CA VAL A 179 -10.67 -4.80 1.26
C VAL A 179 -11.25 -4.11 2.50
N LEU A 180 -10.73 -2.92 2.83
CA LEU A 180 -11.21 -2.11 3.95
C LEU A 180 -12.47 -1.30 3.62
N GLY A 181 -12.88 -1.24 2.35
CA GLY A 181 -14.06 -0.47 1.91
C GLY A 181 -13.94 1.03 2.20
N ILE A 182 -12.72 1.57 2.15
CA ILE A 182 -12.47 3.00 2.41
C ILE A 182 -13.01 3.79 1.21
N GLN A 183 -13.73 4.88 1.49
CA GLN A 183 -14.32 5.71 0.44
C GLN A 183 -13.22 6.43 -0.35
N ILE A 184 -13.41 6.56 -1.67
CA ILE A 184 -12.48 7.30 -2.54
C ILE A 184 -12.23 8.72 -2.02
N GLY A 185 -13.25 9.39 -1.50
CA GLY A 185 -13.12 10.72 -0.92
C GLY A 185 -12.04 10.82 0.16
N SER A 186 -11.91 9.80 1.03
CA SER A 186 -10.87 9.79 2.07
C SER A 186 -9.46 9.75 1.49
N TYR A 187 -9.27 9.03 0.39
CA TYR A 187 -7.98 9.02 -0.31
C TYR A 187 -7.73 10.32 -1.08
N LEU A 188 -8.75 10.92 -1.69
CA LEU A 188 -8.62 12.21 -2.37
C LEU A 188 -8.23 13.30 -1.37
N ASP A 189 -8.92 13.40 -0.24
CA ASP A 189 -8.62 14.38 0.82
C ASP A 189 -7.19 14.20 1.33
N LEU A 190 -6.76 12.96 1.53
CA LEU A 190 -5.38 12.66 1.92
C LEU A 190 -4.38 13.04 0.82
N ALA A 191 -4.67 12.73 -0.45
CA ALA A 191 -3.82 13.09 -1.58
C ALA A 191 -3.69 14.62 -1.74
N ASP A 192 -4.77 15.37 -1.49
CA ASP A 192 -4.84 16.83 -1.51
C ASP A 192 -4.01 17.42 -0.36
N ALA A 193 -4.19 16.90 0.87
CA ALA A 193 -3.40 17.29 2.04
C ALA A 193 -1.90 17.00 1.86
N LEU A 194 -1.56 15.91 1.16
CA LEU A 194 -0.19 15.59 0.79
C LEU A 194 0.35 16.50 -0.31
N ARG A 195 -0.45 16.89 -1.31
CA ARG A 195 0.04 17.73 -2.43
C ARG A 195 0.21 19.20 -2.05
N THR A 196 -0.70 19.76 -1.24
CA THR A 196 -0.80 21.21 -0.92
C THR A 196 0.27 21.73 0.06
N GLN A 197 1.29 20.93 0.38
CA GLN A 197 2.33 21.12 1.40
C GLN A 197 3.20 22.41 1.37
N MET A 198 2.88 23.46 0.61
CA MET A 198 3.85 24.51 0.29
C MET A 198 3.87 25.76 1.18
N LYS A 199 3.02 25.94 2.21
CA LYS A 199 2.99 27.25 2.92
C LYS A 199 3.17 27.24 4.45
N ASN A 200 2.66 26.28 5.23
CA ASN A 200 2.80 26.30 6.71
C ASN A 200 2.99 24.89 7.31
N ASN A 201 4.05 24.69 8.10
CA ASN A 201 4.44 23.38 8.65
C ASN A 201 3.54 22.87 9.80
N TYR A 202 2.89 23.74 10.57
CA TYR A 202 2.10 23.33 11.74
C TYR A 202 0.67 22.89 11.37
N SER A 203 0.02 23.58 10.43
CA SER A 203 -1.28 23.16 9.89
C SER A 203 -1.18 21.85 9.10
N LYS A 204 0.00 21.55 8.55
CA LYS A 204 0.29 20.36 7.75
C LYS A 204 0.07 19.05 8.50
N GLU A 205 0.61 18.93 9.71
CA GLU A 205 0.55 17.67 10.46
C GLU A 205 -0.89 17.37 10.89
N ASN A 206 -1.64 18.40 11.29
CA ASN A 206 -3.02 18.24 11.71
C ASN A 206 -3.95 17.84 10.56
N SER A 207 -3.84 18.49 9.39
CA SER A 207 -4.66 18.11 8.23
C SER A 207 -4.40 16.68 7.76
N ILE A 208 -3.12 16.24 7.74
CA ILE A 208 -2.77 14.86 7.39
C ILE A 208 -3.32 13.88 8.43
N LYS A 209 -3.22 14.20 9.73
CA LYS A 209 -3.76 13.38 10.82
C LYS A 209 -5.27 13.20 10.69
N GLU A 210 -6.00 14.29 10.44
CA GLU A 210 -7.46 14.27 10.22
C GLU A 210 -7.82 13.39 9.02
N CYS A 211 -7.10 13.52 7.90
CA CYS A 211 -7.33 12.71 6.70
C CYS A 211 -7.00 11.21 6.90
N LEU A 212 -6.18 10.86 7.89
CA LEU A 212 -5.87 9.47 8.23
C LEU A 212 -6.97 8.78 9.06
N LEU A 213 -7.84 9.54 9.75
CA LEU A 213 -8.85 8.95 10.64
C LEU A 213 -9.75 7.93 9.94
N PRO A 214 -10.31 8.18 8.74
CA PRO A 214 -11.19 7.22 8.08
C PRO A 214 -10.49 5.88 7.76
N PHE A 215 -9.18 5.92 7.49
CA PHE A 215 -8.37 4.73 7.22
C PHE A 215 -8.22 3.89 8.50
N LEU A 216 -7.85 4.54 9.60
CA LEU A 216 -7.61 3.90 10.89
C LEU A 216 -8.91 3.34 11.48
N GLU A 217 -10.02 4.07 11.35
CA GLU A 217 -11.34 3.59 11.74
C GLU A 217 -11.80 2.37 10.93
N SER A 218 -11.60 2.40 9.61
CA SER A 218 -11.98 1.29 8.73
C SER A 218 -11.16 0.04 9.04
N TYR A 219 -9.86 0.22 9.29
CA TYR A 219 -8.98 -0.85 9.76
C TYR A 219 -9.44 -1.43 11.11
N ASN A 220 -9.74 -0.58 12.10
CA ASN A 220 -10.22 -1.01 13.41
C ASN A 220 -11.54 -1.80 13.32
N ARG A 221 -12.49 -1.34 12.50
CA ARG A 221 -13.74 -2.07 12.24
C ARG A 221 -13.47 -3.43 11.59
N ALA A 222 -12.59 -3.50 10.60
CA ALA A 222 -12.21 -4.75 9.94
C ALA A 222 -11.63 -5.74 10.95
N VAL A 223 -10.63 -5.34 11.74
CA VAL A 223 -10.04 -6.18 12.80
C VAL A 223 -11.11 -6.68 13.76
N LYS A 224 -11.93 -5.78 14.34
CA LYS A 224 -13.01 -6.15 15.27
C LYS A 224 -13.97 -7.16 14.66
N GLN A 225 -14.38 -6.96 13.41
CA GLN A 225 -15.33 -7.85 12.73
C GLN A 225 -14.72 -9.21 12.45
N THR A 226 -13.49 -9.24 11.93
CA THR A 226 -12.78 -10.47 11.58
C THR A 226 -12.48 -11.32 12.81
N MET A 227 -12.10 -10.69 13.93
CA MET A 227 -11.83 -11.37 15.19
C MET A 227 -13.05 -12.05 15.84
N LYS A 228 -14.28 -11.66 15.46
CA LYS A 228 -15.50 -12.35 15.94
C LYS A 228 -15.49 -13.84 15.55
N ASN A 229 -14.89 -14.18 14.42
CA ASN A 229 -14.69 -15.57 14.03
C ASN A 229 -13.28 -16.05 14.42
N ARG A 230 -13.13 -16.49 15.68
CA ARG A 230 -11.84 -16.92 16.24
C ARG A 230 -11.17 -18.04 15.44
N TYR A 231 -11.95 -18.97 14.88
CA TYR A 231 -11.41 -20.06 14.07
C TYR A 231 -10.72 -19.56 12.80
N HIS A 232 -11.39 -18.67 12.04
CA HIS A 232 -10.79 -18.10 10.84
C HIS A 232 -9.71 -17.08 11.14
N TRP A 233 -9.85 -16.29 12.22
CA TRP A 233 -8.81 -15.36 12.68
C TRP A 233 -7.51 -16.07 13.03
N LYS A 234 -7.57 -17.16 13.80
CA LYS A 234 -6.38 -17.94 14.18
C LYS A 234 -5.55 -18.40 12.98
N ARG A 235 -6.22 -18.68 11.86
CA ARG A 235 -5.61 -19.18 10.61
C ARG A 235 -5.42 -18.10 9.55
N LEU A 236 -5.86 -16.87 9.81
CA LEU A 236 -6.02 -15.82 8.80
C LEU A 236 -6.73 -16.30 7.52
N ALA A 237 -7.70 -17.22 7.68
CA ALA A 237 -8.55 -17.74 6.63
C ALA A 237 -9.76 -16.81 6.39
N VAL A 238 -9.46 -15.52 6.19
CA VAL A 238 -10.42 -14.42 6.17
C VAL A 238 -10.17 -13.51 4.97
N PRO A 239 -11.18 -12.78 4.47
CA PRO A 239 -11.00 -11.84 3.36
C PRO A 239 -10.04 -10.69 3.70
N PHE A 240 -10.03 -10.24 4.95
CA PHE A 240 -9.18 -9.18 5.48
C PHE A 240 -7.94 -9.76 6.17
N HIS A 241 -6.76 -9.36 5.73
CA HIS A 241 -5.50 -9.70 6.37
C HIS A 241 -5.02 -8.59 7.33
N PRO A 242 -4.63 -8.88 8.59
CA PRO A 242 -4.27 -7.82 9.53
C PRO A 242 -3.04 -7.00 9.12
N ALA A 243 -2.17 -7.53 8.27
CA ALA A 243 -1.13 -6.77 7.57
C ALA A 243 -1.57 -6.33 6.14
N GLU A 244 -2.77 -5.75 6.00
CA GLU A 244 -3.30 -5.32 4.69
C GLU A 244 -2.51 -4.15 4.09
N PRO A 245 -2.05 -4.23 2.83
CA PRO A 245 -1.37 -3.12 2.17
C PRO A 245 -2.19 -1.84 2.09
N ASP A 246 -3.52 -1.93 1.97
CA ASP A 246 -4.40 -0.75 1.87
C ASP A 246 -4.16 0.27 2.98
N ILE A 247 -3.86 -0.20 4.19
CA ILE A 247 -3.56 0.67 5.33
C ILE A 247 -2.06 0.94 5.47
N PHE A 248 -1.21 -0.09 5.36
CA PHE A 248 0.21 0.08 5.66
C PHE A 248 0.94 0.87 4.57
N SER A 249 0.53 0.74 3.31
CA SER A 249 1.05 1.58 2.22
C SER A 249 0.69 3.05 2.42
N VAL A 250 -0.54 3.34 2.85
CA VAL A 250 -0.96 4.71 3.18
C VAL A 250 -0.11 5.27 4.31
N LEU A 251 0.06 4.51 5.39
CA LEU A 251 0.86 4.94 6.55
C LEU A 251 2.34 5.13 6.19
N LEU A 252 2.89 4.29 5.30
CA LEU A 252 4.24 4.46 4.78
C LEU A 252 4.37 5.72 3.91
N ILE A 253 3.45 5.94 2.98
CA ILE A 253 3.41 7.15 2.13
C ILE A 253 3.34 8.41 3.00
N VAL A 254 2.45 8.43 3.99
CA VAL A 254 2.30 9.56 4.91
C VAL A 254 3.55 9.75 5.76
N SER A 255 4.09 8.68 6.35
CA SER A 255 5.32 8.73 7.13
C SER A 255 6.43 9.40 6.36
N GLU A 256 6.60 8.98 5.11
CA GLU A 256 7.62 9.52 4.26
C GLU A 256 7.37 10.98 3.90
N ALA A 257 6.14 11.35 3.57
CA ALA A 257 5.73 12.74 3.28
C ALA A 257 5.94 13.71 4.45
N LEU A 258 5.84 13.21 5.69
CA LEU A 258 6.15 14.00 6.87
C LEU A 258 7.66 14.29 6.97
N VAL A 259 8.51 13.34 6.55
CA VAL A 259 9.98 13.39 6.73
C VAL A 259 10.79 13.89 5.52
N VAL A 260 10.20 14.11 4.34
CA VAL A 260 10.93 14.46 3.08
C VAL A 260 11.95 15.61 3.24
N ASN A 261 11.69 16.57 4.13
CA ASN A 261 12.56 17.73 4.37
C ASN A 261 13.08 17.84 5.81
N SER A 262 13.09 16.73 6.53
CA SER A 262 13.45 16.70 7.95
C SER A 262 14.90 16.25 8.14
N SER A 263 15.60 16.89 9.07
CA SER A 263 16.88 16.40 9.60
C SER A 263 16.71 15.01 10.23
N TYR A 264 17.79 14.25 10.40
CA TYR A 264 17.71 12.88 10.95
C TYR A 264 16.95 12.82 12.29
N SER A 265 17.24 13.75 13.20
CA SER A 265 16.56 13.85 14.50
C SER A 265 15.06 14.17 14.36
N GLU A 266 14.69 15.00 13.39
CA GLU A 266 13.29 15.29 13.06
C GLU A 266 12.58 14.13 12.37
N LYS A 267 13.29 13.31 11.57
CA LYS A 267 12.69 12.11 10.96
C LYS A 267 12.19 11.15 12.04
N GLN A 268 13.00 10.94 13.08
CA GLN A 268 12.62 10.08 14.19
C GLN A 268 11.42 10.67 14.97
N LYS A 269 11.44 11.98 15.25
CA LYS A 269 10.30 12.66 15.89
C LYS A 269 9.00 12.54 15.09
N LYS A 270 9.06 12.69 13.77
CA LYS A 270 7.89 12.63 12.89
C LYS A 270 7.36 11.21 12.65
N ARG A 271 8.24 10.20 12.67
CA ARG A 271 7.78 8.81 12.73
C ARG A 271 7.03 8.53 14.04
N ASN A 272 7.52 9.07 15.16
CA ASN A 272 6.80 9.01 16.43
C ASN A 272 5.44 9.74 16.35
N THR A 273 5.25 10.74 15.47
CA THR A 273 3.95 11.37 15.25
C THR A 273 2.89 10.39 14.73
N ILE A 274 3.24 9.44 13.85
CA ILE A 274 2.30 8.42 13.38
C ILE A 274 1.96 7.43 14.49
N PHE A 275 2.96 7.00 15.26
CA PHE A 275 2.73 6.15 16.43
C PHE A 275 1.84 6.85 17.46
N SER A 276 2.13 8.12 17.77
CA SER A 276 1.32 8.95 18.67
C SER A 276 -0.10 9.16 18.16
N LEU A 277 -0.29 9.34 16.85
CA LEU A 277 -1.63 9.39 16.26
C LEU A 277 -2.37 8.08 16.50
N ILE A 278 -1.75 6.94 16.21
CA ILE A 278 -2.34 5.62 16.43
C ILE A 278 -2.72 5.43 17.90
N GLU A 279 -1.82 5.78 18.83
CA GLU A 279 -2.04 5.71 20.28
C GLU A 279 -3.14 6.64 20.79
N SER A 280 -3.37 7.78 20.11
CA SER A 280 -4.40 8.74 20.50
C SER A 280 -5.83 8.33 20.13
N LEU A 281 -5.98 7.30 19.30
CA LEU A 281 -7.28 6.90 18.76
C LEU A 281 -7.99 5.88 19.64
N PRO A 282 -9.32 5.89 19.69
CA PRO A 282 -10.10 4.88 20.41
C PRO A 282 -10.18 3.55 19.62
N LEU A 283 -9.03 2.97 19.25
CA LEU A 283 -8.96 1.68 18.56
C LEU A 283 -9.09 0.52 19.56
N ALA A 284 -9.49 -0.66 19.07
CA ALA A 284 -9.34 -1.88 19.85
C ALA A 284 -7.87 -2.06 20.28
N SER A 285 -7.64 -2.68 21.44
CA SER A 285 -6.30 -3.03 21.92
C SER A 285 -5.48 -3.80 20.88
N GLU A 286 -6.14 -4.69 20.15
CA GLU A 286 -5.51 -5.55 19.15
C GLU A 286 -5.20 -4.78 17.87
N SER A 287 -6.05 -3.83 17.46
CA SER A 287 -5.76 -2.94 16.33
C SER A 287 -4.54 -2.06 16.62
N HIS A 288 -4.45 -1.50 17.84
CA HIS A 288 -3.26 -0.78 18.28
C HIS A 288 -2.02 -1.66 18.22
N LEU A 289 -2.10 -2.87 18.79
CA LEU A 289 -0.97 -3.80 18.82
C LEU A 289 -0.49 -4.15 17.41
N ILE A 290 -1.41 -4.48 16.49
CA ILE A 290 -1.04 -4.83 15.12
C ILE A 290 -0.43 -3.62 14.39
N LEU A 291 -1.09 -2.46 14.41
CA LEU A 291 -0.61 -1.27 13.71
C LEU A 291 0.77 -0.86 14.21
N ALA A 292 0.95 -0.77 15.52
CA ALA A 292 2.23 -0.39 16.12
C ALA A 292 3.33 -1.39 15.76
N ARG A 293 3.08 -2.70 15.92
CA ARG A 293 4.10 -3.73 15.68
C ARG A 293 4.44 -3.88 14.21
N VAL A 294 3.45 -3.89 13.32
CA VAL A 294 3.69 -4.02 11.88
C VAL A 294 4.39 -2.78 11.32
N LEU A 295 3.97 -1.57 11.71
CA LEU A 295 4.68 -0.36 11.32
C LEU A 295 6.12 -0.34 11.83
N GLU A 296 6.34 -0.75 13.07
CA GLU A 296 7.68 -0.89 13.63
C GLU A 296 8.54 -1.82 12.76
N GLN A 297 8.00 -2.95 12.31
CA GLN A 297 8.73 -3.83 11.38
C GLN A 297 9.03 -3.16 10.04
N CYS A 298 8.06 -2.42 9.48
CA CYS A 298 8.30 -1.69 8.23
C CYS A 298 9.44 -0.67 8.40
N PHE A 299 9.45 0.10 9.49
CA PHE A 299 10.42 1.18 9.73
C PHE A 299 11.83 0.69 10.11
N ARG A 300 11.97 -0.44 10.82
CA ARG A 300 13.27 -0.98 11.24
C ARG A 300 14.24 -1.24 10.09
N ASP A 301 13.71 -1.59 8.91
CA ASP A 301 14.52 -1.90 7.73
C ASP A 301 14.69 -0.73 6.76
N PHE A 302 13.98 0.39 6.96
CA PHE A 302 14.31 1.63 6.27
C PHE A 302 15.54 2.24 6.93
N ARG A 303 16.66 1.51 6.88
CA ARG A 303 18.00 2.05 7.10
C ARG A 303 18.27 2.99 5.92
N PHE A 304 18.08 4.29 6.17
CA PHE A 304 18.58 5.37 5.33
C PHE A 304 19.97 5.75 5.80
#